data_AF-A0A433PMQ2-F1
#
_entry.id   AF-A0A433PMQ2-F1
#
_cell.length_a   1.000
_cell.length_b   1.000
_cell.length_c   1.000
_cell.angle_alpha   90.00
_cell.angle_beta   90.00
_cell.angle_gamma   90.00
#
_symmetry.space_group_name_H-M   'P 1'
#
loop_
_entity.id
_entity.type
_entity.pdbx_description
1 polymer ?
#
loop_
_entity_poly.entity_id
_entity_poly.type
_entity_poly.pdbx_seq_one_letter_code
_entity_poly.pdbx_strand_id
1 'polypeptide(L)'
;MHRRMSSAFSSEDYQASVTELKRITKPGGYIELVEYDTVCKQRGPTWTLFQDTFNAALLAGGSLTTDVSNLGAFLTGMESVESDYASFPIGWHGPIGESTRQNSDIFLQVVRPIIKSKLGYTDDQYDQKIQQIRKEWSQYKTWANAYYAYAKKGDGSVP
;
A
#
# COMPACT_ATOMS: atom_id res chain seq x y z
N MET A 1 2.42 -13.53 -8.46
CA MET A 1 1.81 -12.64 -7.45
C MET A 1 2.74 -11.46 -7.22
N HIS A 2 2.29 -10.24 -7.48
CA HIS A 2 3.07 -9.02 -7.22
C HIS A 2 2.40 -8.27 -6.06
N ARG A 3 3.13 -8.00 -4.98
CA ARG A 3 2.58 -7.38 -3.75
C ARG A 3 3.38 -6.13 -3.39
N ARG A 4 2.69 -5.01 -3.18
CA ARG A 4 3.20 -3.76 -2.58
C ARG A 4 4.47 -3.21 -3.25
N MET A 5 4.36 -2.88 -4.52
CA MET A 5 5.47 -2.32 -5.31
C MET A 5 5.27 -0.84 -5.65
N SER A 6 4.07 -0.31 -5.41
CA SER A 6 3.74 1.11 -5.61
C SER A 6 4.63 2.10 -4.81
N SER A 7 5.17 1.66 -3.66
CA SER A 7 6.11 2.45 -2.85
C SER A 7 7.58 2.19 -3.18
N ALA A 8 7.88 1.28 -4.11
CA ALA A 8 9.24 0.93 -4.54
C ALA A 8 9.53 1.40 -5.97
N PHE A 9 8.48 1.65 -6.76
CA PHE A 9 8.56 2.04 -8.16
C PHE A 9 8.04 3.45 -8.39
N SER A 10 8.54 4.08 -9.45
CA SER A 10 7.82 5.16 -10.13
C SER A 10 6.58 4.58 -10.84
N SER A 11 5.65 5.44 -11.27
CA SER A 11 4.53 4.99 -12.10
C SER A 11 4.97 4.33 -13.40
N GLU A 12 6.04 4.85 -14.01
CA GLU A 12 6.64 4.31 -15.22
C GLU A 12 7.22 2.92 -14.99
N ASP A 13 7.99 2.73 -13.92
CA ASP A 13 8.58 1.43 -13.56
C ASP A 13 7.50 0.42 -13.18
N TYR A 14 6.42 0.86 -12.51
CA TYR A 14 5.29 0.01 -12.18
C TYR A 14 4.56 -0.46 -13.45
N GLN A 15 4.25 0.46 -14.37
CA GLN A 15 3.61 0.12 -15.64
C GLN A 15 4.49 -0.79 -16.51
N ALA A 16 5.79 -0.52 -16.58
CA ALA A 16 6.75 -1.37 -17.27
C ALA A 16 6.78 -2.78 -16.67
N SER A 17 6.79 -2.87 -15.34
CA SER A 17 6.76 -4.15 -14.61
C SER A 17 5.48 -4.94 -14.89
N VAL A 18 4.30 -4.31 -14.85
CA VAL A 18 3.05 -4.99 -15.20
C VAL A 18 3.02 -5.43 -16.66
N THR A 19 3.54 -4.62 -17.57
CA THR A 19 3.67 -4.97 -19.00
C THR A 19 4.55 -6.22 -19.17
N GLU A 20 5.67 -6.27 -18.44
CA GLU A 20 6.56 -7.43 -18.46
C GLU A 20 5.89 -8.67 -17.87
N LEU A 21 5.13 -8.53 -16.77
CA LEU A 21 4.32 -9.62 -16.22
C LEU A 21 3.34 -10.18 -17.26
N LYS A 22 2.66 -9.33 -18.03
CA LYS A 22 1.79 -9.76 -19.14
C LYS A 22 2.57 -10.54 -20.20
N ARG A 23 3.76 -10.08 -20.58
CA ARG A 23 4.60 -10.72 -21.59
C ARG A 23 5.03 -12.13 -21.17
N ILE A 24 5.53 -12.28 -19.94
CA ILE A 24 6.13 -13.53 -19.45
C ILE A 24 5.10 -14.55 -18.94
N THR A 25 3.90 -14.10 -18.57
CA THR A 25 2.83 -15.01 -18.17
C THR A 25 2.52 -15.96 -19.32
N LYS A 26 2.44 -17.26 -19.06
CA LYS A 26 2.09 -18.25 -20.08
C LYS A 26 0.62 -18.10 -20.53
N PRO A 27 0.26 -18.52 -21.76
CA PRO A 27 -1.14 -18.58 -22.17
C PRO A 27 -1.98 -19.36 -21.16
N GLY A 28 -3.17 -18.84 -20.83
CA GLY A 28 -4.05 -19.37 -19.78
C GLY A 28 -3.62 -19.10 -18.34
N GLY A 29 -2.46 -18.45 -18.11
CA GLY A 29 -1.99 -18.07 -16.78
C GLY A 29 -2.67 -16.82 -16.23
N TYR A 30 -2.62 -16.64 -14.91
CA TYR A 30 -3.22 -15.49 -14.23
C TYR A 30 -2.16 -14.52 -13.72
N ILE A 31 -2.51 -13.23 -13.76
CA ILE A 31 -1.80 -12.16 -13.07
C ILE A 31 -2.73 -11.64 -11.99
N GLU A 32 -2.16 -11.39 -10.81
CA GLU A 32 -2.85 -10.75 -9.69
C GLU A 32 -1.95 -9.62 -9.16
N LEU A 33 -2.53 -8.43 -9.06
CA LEU A 33 -1.96 -7.23 -8.50
C LEU A 33 -2.66 -6.93 -7.17
N VAL A 34 -1.90 -6.68 -6.11
CA VAL A 34 -2.43 -6.30 -4.80
C VAL A 34 -1.64 -5.13 -4.22
N GLU A 35 -2.33 -4.04 -3.97
CA GLU A 35 -1.78 -2.79 -3.45
C GLU A 35 -2.65 -2.23 -2.33
N TYR A 36 -2.10 -1.34 -1.50
CA TYR A 36 -2.81 -0.76 -0.36
C TYR A 36 -2.88 0.76 -0.48
N ASP A 37 -3.89 1.38 0.14
CA ASP A 37 -3.94 2.83 0.28
C ASP A 37 -2.61 3.37 0.83
N THR A 38 -2.07 4.38 0.17
CA THR A 38 -0.90 5.14 0.62
C THR A 38 -1.24 6.09 1.78
N VAL A 39 -2.53 6.41 1.93
CA VAL A 39 -3.08 7.28 2.99
C VAL A 39 -4.22 6.57 3.70
N CYS A 40 -4.07 6.33 5.01
CA CYS A 40 -5.12 5.71 5.81
C CYS A 40 -6.30 6.67 5.99
N LYS A 41 -7.49 6.12 6.25
CA LYS A 41 -8.72 6.85 6.53
C LYS A 41 -8.92 6.98 8.05
N GLN A 42 -9.68 8.00 8.47
CA GLN A 42 -9.99 8.28 9.88
C GLN A 42 -8.73 8.33 10.76
N ARG A 43 -7.79 9.19 10.38
CA ARG A 43 -6.50 9.34 11.06
C ARG A 43 -6.63 10.30 12.24
N GLY A 44 -5.98 9.97 13.34
CA GLY A 44 -5.71 10.93 14.41
C GLY A 44 -4.65 11.97 14.00
N PRO A 45 -4.45 13.03 14.79
CA PRO A 45 -3.54 14.12 14.45
C PRO A 45 -2.08 13.68 14.37
N THR A 46 -1.63 12.77 15.25
CA THR A 46 -0.24 12.30 15.25
C THR A 46 0.02 11.38 14.08
N TRP A 47 -0.93 10.48 13.79
CA TRP A 47 -0.82 9.60 12.63
C TRP A 47 -0.88 10.38 11.31
N THR A 48 -1.69 11.43 11.25
CA THR A 48 -1.74 12.36 10.11
C THR A 48 -0.36 12.98 9.85
N LEU A 49 0.24 13.62 10.86
CA LEU A 49 1.56 14.24 10.72
C LEU A 49 2.62 13.21 10.29
N PHE A 50 2.61 12.03 10.90
CA PHE A 50 3.55 10.97 10.58
C PHE A 50 3.45 10.53 9.11
N GLN A 51 2.25 10.16 8.66
CA GLN A 51 2.04 9.63 7.32
C GLN A 51 2.22 10.70 6.24
N ASP A 52 1.79 11.93 6.50
CA ASP A 52 2.00 13.04 5.55
C ASP A 52 3.50 13.35 5.41
N THR A 53 4.26 13.31 6.50
CA THR A 53 5.73 13.47 6.47
C THR A 53 6.41 12.35 5.69
N PHE A 54 6.00 11.10 5.92
CA PHE A 54 6.54 9.96 5.20
C PHE A 54 6.23 10.04 3.70
N ASN A 55 4.99 10.34 3.35
CA ASN A 55 4.55 10.44 1.95
C ASN A 55 5.26 11.59 1.23
N ALA A 56 5.46 12.73 1.88
CA ALA A 56 6.25 13.84 1.32
C ALA A 56 7.71 13.43 1.07
N ALA A 57 8.31 12.62 1.96
CA ALA A 57 9.67 12.12 1.77
C ALA A 57 9.77 11.14 0.59
N LEU A 58 8.79 10.26 0.42
CA LEU A 58 8.72 9.33 -0.71
C LEU A 58 8.47 10.06 -2.05
N LEU A 59 7.57 11.05 -2.08
CA LEU A 59 7.32 11.89 -3.26
C LEU A 59 8.57 12.67 -3.67
N ALA A 60 9.32 13.22 -2.70
CA ALA A 60 10.59 13.89 -2.98
C ALA A 60 11.67 12.93 -3.54
N GLY A 61 11.53 11.63 -3.28
CA GLY A 61 12.36 10.56 -3.85
C GLY A 61 11.83 9.97 -5.17
N GLY A 62 10.74 10.51 -5.74
CA GLY A 62 10.15 10.04 -6.99
C GLY A 62 9.24 8.81 -6.87
N SER A 63 8.88 8.39 -5.65
CA SER A 63 7.96 7.28 -5.38
C SER A 63 6.54 7.78 -5.03
N LEU A 64 5.53 6.90 -5.00
CA LEU A 64 4.10 7.17 -4.71
C LEU A 64 3.26 7.87 -5.80
N THR A 65 3.67 7.87 -7.06
CA THR A 65 2.85 8.50 -8.13
C THR A 65 1.78 7.58 -8.72
N THR A 66 1.77 6.29 -8.36
CA THR A 66 0.86 5.30 -8.95
C THR A 66 -0.50 5.33 -8.27
N ASP A 67 -1.56 5.54 -9.06
CA ASP A 67 -2.93 5.37 -8.59
C ASP A 67 -3.25 3.87 -8.44
N VAL A 68 -3.18 3.40 -7.21
CA VAL A 68 -3.47 2.01 -6.85
C VAL A 68 -4.95 1.72 -6.69
N SER A 69 -5.84 2.73 -6.75
CA SER A 69 -7.28 2.51 -6.60
C SER A 69 -7.94 1.88 -7.82
N ASN A 70 -7.27 1.92 -8.97
CA ASN A 70 -7.74 1.36 -10.24
C ASN A 70 -6.74 0.35 -10.83
N LEU A 71 -6.41 -0.70 -10.08
CA LEU A 71 -5.49 -1.74 -10.54
C LEU A 71 -5.98 -2.46 -11.82
N GLY A 72 -7.29 -2.54 -12.04
CA GLY A 72 -7.88 -3.14 -13.23
C GLY A 72 -7.42 -2.47 -14.53
N ALA A 73 -7.20 -1.16 -14.51
CA ALA A 73 -6.71 -0.42 -15.68
C ALA A 73 -5.36 -0.96 -16.19
N PHE A 74 -4.47 -1.41 -15.29
CA PHE A 74 -3.19 -1.98 -15.66
C PHE A 74 -3.31 -3.36 -16.33
N LEU A 75 -4.44 -4.05 -16.18
CA LEU A 75 -4.69 -5.37 -16.75
C LEU A 75 -5.54 -5.33 -18.03
N THR A 76 -5.90 -4.14 -18.53
CA THR A 76 -6.62 -3.97 -19.80
C THR A 76 -5.96 -4.75 -20.94
N GLY A 77 -6.77 -5.37 -21.80
CA GLY A 77 -6.34 -6.22 -22.92
C GLY A 77 -6.09 -7.70 -22.55
N MET A 78 -6.28 -8.05 -21.28
CA MET A 78 -6.35 -9.45 -20.82
C MET A 78 -7.81 -9.92 -20.75
N GLU A 79 -8.02 -11.22 -20.58
CA GLU A 79 -9.34 -11.83 -20.41
C GLU A 79 -9.77 -11.82 -18.94
N SER A 80 -11.08 -11.79 -18.68
CA SER A 80 -11.67 -11.91 -17.34
C SER A 80 -11.03 -10.95 -16.32
N VAL A 81 -10.88 -9.68 -16.69
CA VAL A 81 -10.35 -8.66 -15.78
C VAL A 81 -11.38 -8.38 -14.71
N GLU A 82 -11.02 -8.64 -13.46
CA GLU A 82 -11.80 -8.31 -12.27
C GLU A 82 -10.96 -7.46 -11.34
N SER A 83 -11.59 -6.51 -10.67
CA SER A 83 -10.95 -5.63 -9.70
C SER A 83 -11.93 -5.17 -8.64
N ASP A 84 -11.47 -5.12 -7.39
CA ASP A 84 -12.24 -4.65 -6.24
C ASP A 84 -11.28 -4.28 -5.10
N TYR A 85 -11.81 -4.09 -3.90
CA TYR A 85 -11.02 -3.81 -2.71
C TYR A 85 -11.58 -4.49 -1.45
N ALA A 86 -10.73 -4.63 -0.45
CA ALA A 86 -11.11 -5.02 0.89
C ALA A 86 -10.61 -3.97 1.89
N SER A 87 -11.51 -3.48 2.75
CA SER A 87 -11.13 -2.57 3.84
C SER A 87 -10.62 -3.36 5.04
N PHE A 88 -9.57 -2.86 5.68
CA PHE A 88 -9.01 -3.48 6.87
C PHE A 88 -8.78 -2.43 7.99
N PRO A 89 -9.11 -2.79 9.25
CA PRO A 89 -8.89 -1.95 10.40
C PRO A 89 -7.43 -2.05 10.89
N ILE A 90 -6.95 -1.02 11.57
CA ILE A 90 -5.62 -1.00 12.21
C ILE A 90 -5.81 -0.88 13.72
N GLY A 91 -5.49 -1.90 14.49
CA GLY A 91 -5.54 -1.87 15.96
C GLY A 91 -6.94 -1.87 16.58
N TRP A 92 -8.00 -2.16 15.81
CA TRP A 92 -9.37 -2.31 16.31
C TRP A 92 -10.14 -3.39 15.52
N HIS A 93 -11.37 -3.70 15.92
CA HIS A 93 -12.20 -4.75 15.27
C HIS A 93 -11.66 -6.20 15.44
N GLY A 94 -11.11 -6.50 16.61
CA GLY A 94 -10.74 -7.86 16.97
C GLY A 94 -9.45 -8.36 16.30
N PRO A 95 -9.33 -9.68 16.04
CA PRO A 95 -8.06 -10.30 15.64
C PRO A 95 -7.46 -9.76 14.34
N ILE A 96 -8.29 -9.37 13.37
CA ILE A 96 -7.81 -8.83 12.08
C ILE A 96 -7.08 -7.51 12.29
N GLY A 97 -7.66 -6.56 13.04
CA GLY A 97 -7.01 -5.27 13.23
C GLY A 97 -5.82 -5.34 14.17
N GLU A 98 -5.81 -6.27 15.13
CA GLU A 98 -4.61 -6.52 15.95
C GLU A 98 -3.46 -7.05 15.10
N SER A 99 -3.75 -7.99 14.17
CA SER A 99 -2.76 -8.51 13.23
C SER A 99 -2.24 -7.39 12.31
N THR A 100 -3.13 -6.54 11.79
CA THR A 100 -2.73 -5.36 11.01
C THR A 100 -1.85 -4.41 11.82
N ARG A 101 -2.19 -4.15 13.10
CA ARG A 101 -1.43 -3.27 14.00
C ARG A 101 0.00 -3.77 14.17
N GLN A 102 0.19 -5.08 14.37
CA GLN A 102 1.51 -5.70 14.52
C GLN A 102 2.34 -5.55 13.24
N ASN A 103 1.73 -5.73 12.08
CA ASN A 103 2.40 -5.49 10.81
C ASN A 103 2.75 -3.99 10.61
N SER A 104 1.85 -3.08 11.01
CA SER A 104 2.11 -1.64 11.01
C SER A 104 3.21 -1.24 11.98
N ASP A 105 3.36 -1.91 13.12
CA ASP A 105 4.46 -1.65 14.07
C ASP A 105 5.84 -1.92 13.45
N ILE A 106 5.97 -2.97 12.63
CA ILE A 106 7.20 -3.25 11.88
C ILE A 106 7.50 -2.10 10.92
N PHE A 107 6.48 -1.62 10.20
CA PHE A 107 6.62 -0.47 9.31
C PHE A 107 7.10 0.78 10.06
N LEU A 108 6.52 1.07 11.23
CA LEU A 108 6.96 2.20 12.06
C LEU A 108 8.46 2.10 12.37
N GLN A 109 8.96 0.91 12.75
CA GLN A 109 10.40 0.72 13.00
C GLN A 109 11.27 0.98 11.77
N VAL A 110 10.85 0.51 10.60
CA VAL A 110 11.60 0.66 9.34
C VAL A 110 11.73 2.14 8.95
N VAL A 111 10.66 2.93 9.10
CA VAL A 111 10.66 4.35 8.67
C VAL A 111 11.17 5.32 9.75
N ARG A 112 11.52 4.81 10.93
CA ARG A 112 12.04 5.61 12.06
C ARG A 112 13.16 6.57 11.67
N PRO A 113 14.22 6.18 10.94
CA PRO A 113 15.30 7.11 10.58
C PRO A 113 14.81 8.29 9.73
N ILE A 114 13.88 8.03 8.80
CA ILE A 114 13.30 9.04 7.91
C ILE A 114 12.50 10.05 8.72
N ILE A 115 11.59 9.56 9.56
CA ILE A 115 10.71 10.43 10.34
C ILE A 115 11.48 11.24 11.38
N LYS A 116 12.44 10.61 12.10
CA LYS A 116 13.30 11.34 13.05
C LYS A 116 14.07 12.45 12.35
N SER A 117 14.66 12.18 11.20
CA SER A 117 15.39 13.17 10.43
C SER A 117 14.49 14.32 9.96
N LYS A 118 13.29 14.02 9.42
CA LYS A 118 12.37 15.04 8.89
C LYS A 118 11.71 15.89 9.96
N LEU A 119 11.41 15.33 11.14
CA LEU A 119 10.72 16.03 12.22
C LEU A 119 11.65 16.49 13.36
N GLY A 120 12.95 16.19 13.27
CA GLY A 120 13.93 16.54 14.31
C GLY A 120 13.69 15.83 15.64
N TYR A 121 13.13 14.61 15.62
CA TYR A 121 12.82 13.87 16.84
C TYR A 121 14.05 13.18 17.43
N THR A 122 14.15 13.22 18.77
CA THR A 122 14.98 12.28 19.54
C THR A 122 14.36 10.88 19.52
N ASP A 123 15.10 9.87 19.98
CA ASP A 123 14.55 8.50 20.13
C ASP A 123 13.36 8.47 21.10
N ASP A 124 13.47 9.14 22.24
CA ASP A 124 12.38 9.20 23.23
C ASP A 124 11.13 9.89 22.68
N GLN A 125 11.31 10.99 21.95
CA GLN A 125 10.20 11.69 21.30
C GLN A 125 9.52 10.78 20.27
N TYR A 126 10.31 10.07 19.45
CA TYR A 126 9.78 9.13 18.48
C TYR A 126 8.94 8.04 19.16
N ASP A 127 9.47 7.43 20.22
CA ASP A 127 8.80 6.35 20.94
C ASP A 127 7.50 6.82 21.60
N GLN A 128 7.50 8.02 22.19
CA GLN A 128 6.27 8.65 22.70
C GLN A 128 5.22 8.84 21.59
N LYS A 129 5.64 9.31 20.40
CA LYS A 129 4.74 9.47 19.25
C LYS A 129 4.19 8.15 18.74
N ILE A 130 4.99 7.08 18.73
CA ILE A 130 4.50 5.75 18.36
C ILE A 130 3.43 5.25 19.34
N GLN A 131 3.62 5.44 20.65
CA GLN A 131 2.57 5.08 21.62
C GLN A 131 1.29 5.90 21.42
N GLN A 132 1.41 7.17 21.04
CA GLN A 132 0.26 8.01 20.70
C GLN A 132 -0.45 7.51 19.44
N ILE A 133 0.29 7.19 18.37
CA ILE A 133 -0.25 6.64 17.11
C ILE A 133 -1.03 5.35 17.36
N ARG A 134 -0.49 4.42 18.18
CA ARG A 134 -1.18 3.16 18.51
C ARG A 134 -2.54 3.39 19.19
N LYS A 135 -2.62 4.39 20.07
CA LYS A 135 -3.89 4.79 20.71
C LYS A 135 -4.83 5.43 19.69
N GLU A 136 -4.32 6.32 18.84
CA GLU A 136 -5.11 6.99 17.81
C GLU A 136 -5.77 6.00 16.85
N TRP A 137 -5.06 4.93 16.44
CA TRP A 137 -5.63 3.93 15.54
C TRP A 137 -6.92 3.31 16.06
N SER A 138 -6.97 2.92 17.33
CA SER A 138 -8.20 2.41 17.94
C SER A 138 -9.22 3.51 18.24
N GLN A 139 -8.77 4.68 18.70
CA GLN A 139 -9.66 5.79 19.09
C GLN A 139 -10.42 6.36 17.88
N TYR A 140 -9.72 6.60 16.78
CA TYR A 140 -10.27 7.16 15.56
C TYR A 140 -10.78 6.08 14.61
N LYS A 141 -10.66 4.80 14.97
CA LYS A 141 -11.01 3.66 14.12
C LYS A 141 -10.33 3.73 12.75
N THR A 142 -9.04 4.03 12.74
CA THR A 142 -8.24 4.17 11.52
C THR A 142 -8.28 2.89 10.68
N TRP A 143 -8.48 3.03 9.37
CA TRP A 143 -8.58 1.91 8.42
C TRP A 143 -7.97 2.27 7.07
N ALA A 144 -7.77 1.27 6.22
CA ALA A 144 -7.27 1.45 4.85
C ALA A 144 -7.85 0.38 3.91
N ASN A 145 -7.78 0.61 2.60
CA ASN A 145 -8.15 -0.36 1.59
C ASN A 145 -6.94 -1.14 1.07
N ALA A 146 -7.15 -2.42 0.80
CA ALA A 146 -6.33 -3.24 -0.07
C ALA A 146 -7.07 -3.39 -1.40
N TYR A 147 -6.56 -2.80 -2.47
CA TYR A 147 -7.08 -2.98 -3.82
C TYR A 147 -6.46 -4.21 -4.44
N TYR A 148 -7.27 -4.96 -5.18
CA TYR A 148 -6.79 -6.09 -5.95
C TYR A 148 -7.38 -6.06 -7.36
N ALA A 149 -6.60 -6.58 -8.31
CA ALA A 149 -7.09 -6.90 -9.63
C ALA A 149 -6.44 -8.18 -10.12
N TYR A 150 -7.21 -9.01 -10.82
CA TYR A 150 -6.68 -10.19 -11.48
C TYR A 150 -7.26 -10.34 -12.89
N ALA A 151 -6.47 -10.98 -13.74
CA ALA A 151 -6.86 -11.26 -15.11
C ALA A 151 -6.14 -12.50 -15.64
N LYS A 152 -6.75 -13.14 -16.63
CA LYS A 152 -6.22 -14.30 -17.32
C LYS A 152 -5.58 -13.88 -18.65
N LYS A 153 -4.39 -14.40 -18.94
CA LYS A 153 -3.81 -14.25 -20.28
C LYS A 153 -4.54 -15.18 -21.23
N GLY A 154 -4.99 -14.64 -22.36
CA GLY A 154 -5.61 -15.44 -23.42
C GLY A 154 -4.72 -16.62 -23.82
N ASP A 155 -5.37 -17.70 -24.21
CA ASP A 155 -4.72 -18.95 -24.61
C ASP A 155 -4.12 -18.89 -26.03
N GLY A 156 -4.31 -17.78 -26.74
CA GLY A 156 -3.88 -17.60 -28.13
C GLY A 156 -4.89 -18.13 -29.14
N SER A 157 -6.05 -18.62 -28.70
CA SER A 157 -7.19 -18.83 -29.59
C SER A 157 -7.82 -17.47 -29.92
N VAL A 158 -7.59 -17.00 -31.13
CA VAL A 158 -8.28 -15.83 -31.68
C VAL A 158 -9.70 -16.29 -32.08
N PRO A 159 -10.76 -15.48 -31.89
CA PRO A 159 -12.02 -15.68 -32.59
C PRO A 159 -11.86 -15.62 -34.12
#